data_AF-A0A531ML05-F1
#
_entry.id   AF-A0A531ML05-F1
#
_cell.length_a   1.000
_cell.length_b   1.000
_cell.length_c   1.000
_cell.angle_alpha   90.00
_cell.angle_beta   90.00
_cell.angle_gamma   90.00
#
_symmetry.space_group_name_H-M   'P 1'
#
loop_
_entity.id
_entity.type
_entity.pdbx_description
1 polymer ?
#
loop_
_entity_poly.entity_id
_entity_poly.type
_entity_poly.pdbx_seq_one_letter_code
_entity_poly.pdbx_strand_id
1 'polypeptide(L)'
;MMEKLAAGLPVVVTDVGGNPEAVSGLPGCVLVQPHAPTDLARGLLEIVDRLPERKTDQEFRQRTMRQRYSIEAMADAYETLYLTGK
;
A
#
# COMPACT_ATOMS: atom_id res chain seq x y z
N MET A 1 -2.96 -3.55 -7.07
CA MET A 1 -2.07 -2.76 -6.18
C MET A 1 -1.75 -3.54 -4.92
N MET A 2 -2.77 -3.97 -4.17
CA MET A 2 -2.63 -4.71 -2.91
C MET A 2 -1.74 -5.96 -3.00
N GLU A 3 -1.78 -6.73 -4.09
CA GLU A 3 -0.92 -7.91 -4.29
C GLU A 3 0.58 -7.58 -4.19
N LYS A 4 1.00 -6.41 -4.69
CA LYS A 4 2.40 -5.96 -4.66
C LYS A 4 2.83 -5.64 -3.23
N LEU A 5 1.97 -4.92 -2.50
CA LEU A 5 2.18 -4.63 -1.08
C LEU A 5 2.16 -5.91 -0.23
N ALA A 6 1.32 -6.90 -0.58
CA ALA A 6 1.21 -8.17 0.11
C ALA A 6 2.40 -9.10 -0.16
N ALA A 7 3.04 -8.98 -1.33
CA ALA A 7 4.36 -9.54 -1.61
C ALA A 7 5.48 -8.77 -0.89
N GLY A 8 5.17 -7.61 -0.31
CA GLY A 8 6.13 -6.75 0.37
C GLY A 8 7.02 -6.00 -0.60
N LEU A 9 6.55 -5.66 -1.80
CA LEU A 9 7.30 -4.83 -2.74
C LEU A 9 7.08 -3.35 -2.46
N PRO A 10 8.11 -2.50 -2.63
CA PRO A 10 7.92 -1.06 -2.65
C PRO A 10 7.18 -0.67 -3.94
N VAL A 11 6.52 0.48 -3.91
CA VAL A 11 5.57 0.88 -4.96
C VAL A 11 5.62 2.37 -5.22
N VAL A 12 5.45 2.74 -6.48
CA VAL A 12 5.17 4.11 -6.91
C VAL A 12 3.75 4.09 -7.49
N VAL A 13 2.87 4.92 -6.96
CA VAL A 13 1.46 4.96 -7.35
C VAL A 13 0.96 6.38 -7.55
N THR A 14 0.03 6.53 -8.48
CA THR A 14 -0.62 7.81 -8.72
C THR A 14 -1.56 8.19 -7.58
N ASP A 15 -1.63 9.50 -7.29
CA ASP A 15 -2.54 10.13 -6.33
C ASP A 15 -3.96 10.22 -6.89
N VAL A 16 -4.59 9.06 -7.10
CA VAL A 16 -5.95 8.92 -7.62
C VAL A 16 -6.65 7.71 -6.98
N GLY A 17 -7.97 7.79 -6.85
CA GLY A 17 -8.79 6.70 -6.32
C GLY A 17 -8.38 6.28 -4.91
N GLY A 18 -8.37 4.97 -4.64
CA GLY A 18 -7.99 4.42 -3.33
C GLY A 18 -6.48 4.29 -3.10
N ASN A 19 -5.61 4.75 -4.01
CA ASN A 19 -4.17 4.62 -3.85
C ASN A 19 -3.61 5.38 -2.64
N PRO A 20 -4.01 6.64 -2.37
CA PRO A 20 -3.48 7.38 -1.22
C PRO A 20 -3.82 6.70 0.10
N GLU A 21 -5.03 6.15 0.22
CA GLU A 21 -5.45 5.38 1.39
C GLU A 21 -4.64 4.08 1.51
N ALA A 22 -4.51 3.32 0.42
CA ALA A 22 -3.85 2.01 0.42
C ALA A 22 -2.37 2.06 0.80
N VAL A 23 -1.68 3.18 0.51
CA VAL A 23 -0.25 3.35 0.82
C VAL A 23 0.02 4.24 2.04
N SER A 24 -1.02 4.79 2.67
CA SER A 24 -0.88 5.69 3.80
C SER A 24 -0.15 5.03 4.98
N GLY A 25 0.96 5.63 5.40
CA GLY A 25 1.79 5.13 6.50
C GLY A 25 2.61 3.87 6.16
N LEU A 26 2.65 3.42 4.90
CA LEU A 26 3.49 2.30 4.49
C LEU A 26 4.89 2.78 4.07
N PRO A 27 5.98 2.15 4.56
CA PRO A 27 7.33 2.46 4.11
C PRO A 27 7.54 1.99 2.67
N GLY A 28 8.45 2.64 1.94
CA GLY A 28 8.76 2.27 0.55
C GLY A 28 7.60 2.48 -0.43
N CYS A 29 6.66 3.38 -0.11
CA CYS A 29 5.57 3.76 -0.99
C CYS A 29 5.67 5.25 -1.34
N VAL A 30 5.62 5.57 -2.63
CA VAL A 30 5.69 6.96 -3.12
C VAL A 30 4.43 7.28 -3.90
N LEU A 31 3.75 8.36 -3.51
CA LEU A 31 2.66 8.96 -4.29
C LEU A 31 3.23 9.92 -5.34
N VAL A 32 2.66 9.86 -6.54
CA VAL A 32 3.00 10.75 -7.66
C VAL A 32 1.75 11.35 -8.29
N GLN A 33 1.88 12.51 -8.91
CA GLN A 33 0.78 13.17 -9.61
C GLN A 33 0.42 12.41 -10.90
N PRO A 34 -0.88 12.24 -11.21
CA PRO A 34 -1.32 11.64 -12.46
C PRO A 34 -0.92 12.51 -13.66
N HIS A 35 -0.62 11.88 -14.79
CA HIS A 35 -0.20 12.56 -16.04
C HIS A 35 1.06 13.44 -15.91
N ALA A 36 1.87 13.26 -14.87
CA ALA A 36 3.10 14.00 -14.64
C ALA A 36 4.33 13.08 -14.79
N PRO A 37 4.88 12.91 -16.00
CA PRO A 37 5.99 11.98 -16.24
C PRO A 37 7.25 12.31 -15.43
N THR A 38 7.54 13.60 -15.22
CA THR A 38 8.66 14.04 -14.36
C THR A 38 8.48 13.61 -12.91
N ASP A 39 7.25 13.64 -12.40
CA ASP A 39 6.97 13.24 -11.01
C ASP A 39 7.00 11.71 -10.84
N LEU A 40 6.54 10.96 -11.86
CA LEU A 40 6.74 9.52 -11.92
C LEU A 40 8.23 9.16 -11.92
N ALA A 41 9.05 9.84 -12.73
CA ALA A 41 10.49 9.62 -12.78
C ALA A 41 11.15 9.87 -11.42
N ARG A 42 10.79 10.97 -10.73
CA ARG A 42 11.23 11.25 -9.36
C ARG A 42 10.88 10.09 -8.42
N GLY A 43 9.62 9.65 -8.43
CA GLY A 43 9.17 8.58 -7.53
C GLY A 43 9.88 7.25 -7.78
N LEU A 44 10.16 6.91 -9.05
CA LEU A 44 10.93 5.73 -9.41
C LEU A 44 12.39 5.81 -8.93
N LEU A 45 13.05 6.96 -9.13
CA LEU A 45 14.42 7.17 -8.66
C LEU A 45 14.50 7.07 -7.13
N GLU A 46 13.54 7.65 -6.40
CA GLU A 46 13.50 7.57 -4.93
C GLU A 46 13.44 6.12 -4.42
N ILE A 47 12.69 5.24 -5.11
CA ILE A 47 12.65 3.82 -4.76
C ILE A 47 13.96 3.13 -5.13
N VAL A 48 14.47 3.33 -6.34
CA VAL A 48 15.70 2.68 -6.83
C VAL A 48 16.91 3.02 -5.96
N ASP A 49 17.06 4.29 -5.57
CA ASP A 49 18.18 4.77 -4.75
C ASP A 49 18.17 4.18 -3.32
N ARG A 50 17.03 3.64 -2.87
CA ARG A 50 16.87 3.01 -1.57
C ARG A 50 16.97 1.48 -1.62
N LEU A 51 17.20 0.90 -2.80
CA LEU A 51 17.37 -0.55 -2.94
C LEU A 51 18.83 -0.99 -2.67
N PRO A 52 19.05 -2.17 -2.06
CA PRO A 52 18.03 -3.05 -1.49
C PRO A 52 17.42 -2.44 -0.21
N GLU A 53 16.10 -2.53 -0.09
CA GLU A 53 15.40 -1.97 1.07
C GLU A 53 15.63 -2.81 2.34
N ARG A 54 15.31 -2.22 3.50
CA ARG A 54 15.36 -2.94 4.77
C ARG A 54 14.28 -4.02 4.79
N LYS A 55 14.65 -5.23 5.23
CA LYS A 55 13.70 -6.34 5.40
C LYS A 55 12.50 -5.97 6.29
N THR A 56 12.71 -5.09 7.28
CA THR A 56 11.66 -4.58 8.15
C THR A 56 10.56 -3.85 7.39
N ASP A 57 10.90 -3.12 6.32
CA ASP A 57 9.95 -2.33 5.54
C ASP A 57 9.09 -3.25 4.68
N GLN A 58 9.72 -4.27 4.08
CA GLN A 58 9.05 -5.37 3.40
C GLN A 58 8.06 -6.08 4.35
N GLU A 59 8.53 -6.54 5.51
CA GLU A 59 7.69 -7.23 6.50
C GLU A 59 6.55 -6.35 7.01
N PHE A 60 6.78 -5.04 7.18
CA PHE A 60 5.75 -4.09 7.58
C PHE A 60 4.63 -3.99 6.55
N ARG A 61 4.96 -3.88 5.26
CA ARG A 61 3.95 -3.86 4.18
C ARG A 61 3.15 -5.15 4.14
N GLN A 62 3.83 -6.31 4.18
CA GLN A 62 3.18 -7.62 4.17
C GLN A 62 2.21 -7.78 5.35
N ARG A 63 2.65 -7.44 6.56
CA ARG A 63 1.84 -7.51 7.77
C ARG A 63 0.63 -6.58 7.67
N THR A 64 0.82 -5.34 7.23
CA THR A 64 -0.27 -4.37 7.13
C THR A 64 -1.32 -4.82 6.13
N MET A 65 -0.91 -5.38 4.98
CA MET A 65 -1.84 -5.94 4.00
C MET A 65 -2.63 -7.11 4.56
N ARG A 66 -1.97 -8.04 5.25
CA ARG A 66 -2.65 -9.18 5.89
C ARG A 66 -3.64 -8.75 6.98
N GLN A 67 -3.35 -7.67 7.69
CA GLN A 67 -4.19 -7.22 8.80
C GLN A 67 -5.39 -6.37 8.35
N ARG A 68 -5.25 -5.60 7.26
CA ARG A 68 -6.28 -4.63 6.84
C ARG A 68 -7.04 -5.05 5.58
N TYR A 69 -6.42 -5.84 4.71
CA TYR A 69 -6.93 -6.11 3.37
C TYR A 69 -6.99 -7.60 3.04
N SER A 70 -6.94 -8.48 4.05
CA SER A 70 -7.23 -9.91 3.84
C SER A 70 -8.72 -10.17 3.72
N ILE A 71 -9.08 -11.30 3.13
CA ILE A 71 -10.48 -11.72 2.98
C ILE A 71 -11.10 -11.90 4.37
N GLU A 72 -10.36 -12.48 5.31
CA GLU A 72 -10.78 -12.68 6.70
C GLU A 72 -11.08 -11.34 7.37
N ALA A 73 -10.16 -10.37 7.30
CA ALA A 73 -10.36 -9.04 7.87
C ALA A 73 -11.58 -8.33 7.27
N MET A 74 -11.82 -8.50 5.96
CA MET A 74 -13.02 -7.96 5.31
C MET A 74 -14.28 -8.66 5.81
N ALA A 75 -14.30 -9.99 5.88
CA ALA A 75 -15.45 -10.76 6.35
C ALA A 75 -15.82 -10.40 7.79
N ASP A 76 -14.84 -10.32 8.69
CA ASP A 76 -15.03 -9.93 10.10
C ASP A 76 -15.62 -8.52 10.22
N ALA A 77 -15.16 -7.58 9.39
CA ALA A 77 -15.68 -6.21 9.38
C ALA A 77 -17.15 -6.16 8.91
N TYR A 78 -17.51 -6.93 7.87
CA TYR A 78 -18.89 -7.06 7.42
C TYR A 78 -19.77 -7.75 8.47
N GLU A 79 -19.32 -8.84 9.07
CA GLU A 79 -20.06 -9.54 10.13
C GLU A 79 -20.34 -8.62 11.31
N THR A 80 -19.33 -7.88 11.76
CA THR A 80 -19.48 -6.89 12.84
C THR A 80 -20.54 -5.84 12.51
N LEU A 81 -20.57 -5.34 11.27
CA LEU A 81 -21.56 -4.37 10.81
C LEU A 81 -22.98 -4.96 10.88
N TYR A 82 -23.17 -6.21 10.45
CA TYR A 82 -24.46 -6.90 10.50
C TYR A 82 -24.92 -7.22 11.92
N LEU A 83 -24.00 -7.56 12.83
CA LEU A 83 -24.33 -7.90 14.23
C LEU A 83 -24.58 -6.67 15.11
N THR A 84 -23.88 -5.56 14.84
CA THR A 84 -24.00 -4.31 15.62
C THR A 84 -25.10 -3.39 15.09
N GLY A 85 -25.59 -3.62 13.87
CA GLY A 85 -26.69 -2.86 13.25
C GLY A 85 -28.10 -3.23 13.73
N LYS A 86 -28.26 -3.83 14.92
CA LYS A 86 -29.53 -4.00 15.64
C LYS A 86 -29.67 -2.93 16.72
#